data_AF-A0AAE1T7C0-F1
#
_entry.id   AF-A0AAE1T7C0-F1
#
_cell.length_a   1.000
_cell.length_b   1.000
_cell.length_c   1.000
_cell.angle_alpha   90.00
_cell.angle_beta   90.00
_cell.angle_gamma   90.00
#
_symmetry.space_group_name_H-M   'P 1'
#
loop_
_entity.id
_entity.type
_entity.pdbx_description
1 polymer ?
#
loop_
_entity_poly.entity_id
_entity_poly.type
_entity_poly.pdbx_seq_one_letter_code
_entity_poly.pdbx_strand_id
1 'polypeptide(L)'
;MVLRKLKTHRSPGVDKTSTLAGELWTTEGLSTVASGIGRPLYPDAITRACTRFHFARVCIMLNVSSKLPKHVVIMMPNELGGESACKVDVEYEWLPPKCTGCSSIGHSTKECPLSKPTKPAVAIYVRKPLLPHRRHRK
;
A
#
# COMPACT_ATOMS: atom_id res chain seq x y z
N MET A 1 -4.36 -6.04 4.82
CA MET A 1 -3.59 -7.18 4.27
C MET A 1 -3.23 -6.85 2.84
N VAL A 2 -1.97 -7.00 2.42
CA VAL A 2 -1.52 -6.62 1.07
C VAL A 2 -0.87 -7.83 0.41
N LEU A 3 -1.36 -8.17 -0.78
CA LEU A 3 -0.77 -9.16 -1.69
C LEU A 3 0.31 -8.48 -2.53
N ARG A 4 1.47 -9.13 -2.67
CA ARG A 4 2.65 -8.55 -3.32
C ARG A 4 3.31 -9.55 -4.23
N LYS A 5 3.81 -9.07 -5.37
CA LYS A 5 4.64 -9.84 -6.30
C LYS A 5 6.11 -9.48 -6.05
N LEU A 6 6.95 -10.50 -5.89
CA LEU A 6 8.39 -10.41 -5.79
C LEU A 6 8.98 -10.85 -7.13
N LYS A 7 9.79 -9.99 -7.74
CA LYS A 7 10.45 -10.24 -9.03
C LYS A 7 11.93 -9.93 -8.88
N THR A 8 12.81 -10.82 -9.29
CA THR A 8 14.27 -10.54 -9.24
C THR A 8 14.73 -9.79 -10.48
N HIS A 9 15.70 -8.89 -10.29
CA HIS A 9 16.37 -8.22 -11.40
C HIS A 9 17.85 -8.62 -11.42
N ARG A 10 18.28 -9.29 -12.50
CA ARG A 10 19.71 -9.45 -12.83
C ARG A 10 20.10 -8.49 -13.95
N SER A 11 21.25 -7.83 -13.79
CA SER A 11 21.90 -7.01 -14.80
C SER A 11 22.23 -7.82 -16.07
N PRO A 12 22.25 -7.17 -17.26
CA PRO A 12 22.07 -7.86 -18.53
C PRO A 12 23.33 -8.63 -18.96
N GLY A 13 23.09 -9.90 -19.29
CA GLY A 13 24.06 -10.84 -19.83
C GLY A 13 23.38 -12.21 -19.84
N VAL A 14 22.72 -12.53 -20.96
CA VAL A 14 21.88 -13.71 -21.24
C VAL A 14 20.40 -13.56 -20.84
N ASP A 15 19.54 -13.55 -21.86
CA ASP A 15 18.09 -13.73 -21.79
C ASP A 15 17.72 -14.97 -20.97
N LYS A 16 17.48 -14.77 -19.68
CA LYS A 16 16.76 -15.70 -18.81
C LYS A 16 15.71 -14.87 -18.08
N THR A 17 14.45 -15.06 -18.47
CA THR A 17 13.28 -14.47 -17.84
C THR A 17 13.44 -14.49 -16.31
N SER A 18 13.38 -13.29 -15.71
CA SER A 18 13.51 -13.00 -14.27
C SER A 18 12.80 -14.05 -13.42
N THR A 19 13.53 -15.08 -13.01
CA THR A 19 13.08 -16.14 -12.11
C THR A 19 13.74 -15.82 -10.78
N LEU A 20 12.96 -15.71 -9.69
CA LEU A 20 13.55 -15.56 -8.35
C LEU A 20 14.53 -16.71 -8.17
N ALA A 21 15.73 -16.45 -7.63
CA ALA A 21 16.74 -17.48 -7.48
C ALA A 21 16.12 -18.70 -6.78
N GLY A 22 16.34 -19.91 -7.30
CA GLY A 22 15.67 -21.13 -6.79
C GLY A 22 15.83 -21.33 -5.28
N GLU A 23 16.96 -20.88 -4.74
CA GLU A 23 17.29 -20.86 -3.30
C GLU A 23 16.32 -20.01 -2.46
N LEU A 24 15.79 -18.92 -3.03
CA LEU A 24 14.79 -18.06 -2.40
C LEU A 24 13.37 -18.63 -2.50
N TRP A 25 13.17 -19.70 -3.28
CA TRP A 25 11.88 -20.38 -3.44
C TRP A 25 11.56 -21.36 -2.31
N THR A 26 12.14 -21.10 -1.14
CA THR A 26 11.90 -21.82 0.10
C THR A 26 10.99 -20.98 1.00
N THR A 27 10.26 -21.63 1.92
CA THR A 27 9.45 -20.91 2.91
C THR A 27 10.30 -19.90 3.70
N GLU A 28 11.54 -20.27 4.03
CA GLU A 28 12.50 -19.40 4.71
C GLU A 28 12.97 -18.27 3.82
N GLY A 29 13.39 -18.53 2.57
CA GLY A 29 13.81 -17.51 1.62
C GLY A 29 12.73 -16.46 1.36
N LEU A 30 11.49 -16.90 1.10
CA LEU A 30 10.35 -16.02 0.93
C LEU A 30 10.04 -15.20 2.18
N SER A 31 10.14 -15.82 3.36
CA SER A 31 9.98 -15.15 4.65
C SER A 31 11.06 -14.09 4.87
N THR A 32 12.31 -14.39 4.54
CA THR A 32 13.45 -13.45 4.64
C THR A 32 13.26 -12.25 3.74
N VAL A 33 12.90 -12.46 2.47
CA VAL A 33 12.60 -11.36 1.53
C VAL A 33 11.45 -10.51 2.06
N ALA A 34 10.36 -11.15 2.48
CA ALA A 34 9.18 -10.48 2.98
C ALA A 34 9.44 -9.68 4.27
N SER A 35 10.29 -10.20 5.15
CA SER A 35 10.71 -9.58 6.41
C SER A 35 11.43 -8.25 6.20
N GLY A 36 12.18 -8.12 5.11
CA GLY A 36 12.79 -6.84 4.71
C GLY A 36 11.77 -5.73 4.40
N ILE A 37 10.47 -6.07 4.29
CA ILE A 37 9.41 -5.11 3.98
C ILE A 37 8.36 -5.00 5.09
N GLY A 38 8.08 -6.08 5.79
CA GLY A 38 7.07 -6.14 6.85
C GLY A 38 6.96 -7.53 7.44
N ARG A 39 5.89 -7.83 8.17
CA ARG A 39 5.70 -9.16 8.77
C ARG A 39 5.11 -10.14 7.74
N PRO A 40 5.83 -11.19 7.30
CA PRO A 40 5.27 -12.21 6.42
C PRO A 40 4.09 -12.92 7.10
N LEU A 41 3.06 -13.26 6.30
CA LEU A 41 1.91 -14.02 6.76
C LEU A 41 1.88 -15.39 6.07
N TYR A 42 1.73 -15.41 4.75
CA TYR A 42 1.75 -16.65 3.97
C TYR A 42 2.00 -16.38 2.48
N PRO A 43 2.63 -17.31 1.75
CA PRO A 43 2.69 -17.28 0.29
C PRO A 43 1.30 -17.54 -0.31
N ASP A 44 1.05 -17.03 -1.52
CA ASP A 44 -0.18 -17.38 -2.26
C ASP A 44 -0.17 -18.86 -2.69
N ALA A 45 -1.34 -19.37 -3.10
CA ALA A 45 -1.49 -20.79 -3.44
C ALA A 45 -0.56 -21.24 -4.58
N ILE A 46 -0.32 -20.38 -5.58
CA ILE A 46 0.53 -20.68 -6.74
C ILE A 46 2.00 -20.76 -6.33
N THR A 47 2.45 -19.79 -5.52
CA THR A 47 3.82 -19.73 -4.98
C THR A 47 4.06 -20.91 -4.05
N ARG A 48 3.09 -21.23 -3.19
CA ARG A 48 3.15 -22.40 -2.29
C ARG A 48 3.19 -23.72 -3.06
N ALA A 49 2.48 -23.81 -4.17
CA ALA A 49 2.48 -25.00 -5.01
C ALA A 49 3.72 -25.10 -5.91
N CYS A 50 4.59 -24.08 -5.93
CA CYS A 50 5.79 -24.03 -6.78
C CYS A 50 5.47 -24.30 -8.27
N THR A 51 4.31 -23.89 -8.76
CA THR A 51 3.85 -24.19 -10.13
C THR A 51 4.24 -23.12 -11.15
N ARG A 52 4.61 -21.93 -10.70
CA ARG A 52 5.07 -20.81 -11.55
C ARG A 52 6.30 -20.15 -10.92
N PHE A 53 7.44 -20.19 -11.60
CA PHE A 53 8.72 -19.72 -11.06
C PHE A 53 9.09 -18.27 -11.46
N HIS A 54 8.28 -17.58 -12.27
CA HIS A 54 8.60 -16.22 -12.73
C HIS A 54 8.50 -15.13 -11.65
N PHE A 55 7.64 -15.32 -10.65
CA PHE A 55 7.47 -14.38 -9.54
C PHE A 55 6.83 -15.07 -8.35
N ALA A 56 7.22 -14.67 -7.13
CA ALA A 56 6.61 -15.18 -5.91
C ALA A 56 5.59 -14.18 -5.39
N ARG A 57 4.46 -14.66 -4.86
CA ARG A 57 3.45 -13.83 -4.20
C ARG A 57 3.38 -14.16 -2.72
N VAL A 58 3.51 -13.13 -1.89
CA VAL A 58 3.49 -13.25 -0.43
C VAL A 58 2.55 -12.22 0.16
N CYS A 59 1.68 -12.67 1.06
CA CYS A 59 0.88 -11.83 1.91
C CYS A 59 1.73 -11.31 3.06
N ILE A 60 1.82 -9.99 3.18
CA ILE A 60 2.63 -9.31 4.20
C ILE A 60 1.73 -8.34 4.97
N MET A 61 1.93 -8.27 6.28
CA MET A 61 1.41 -7.23 7.15
C MET A 61 2.43 -6.10 7.23
N LEU A 62 2.04 -4.88 6.88
CA LEU A 62 2.91 -3.72 6.84
C LEU A 62 2.16 -2.44 7.15
N ASN A 63 2.91 -1.39 7.47
CA ASN A 63 2.36 -0.06 7.65
C ASN A 63 2.32 0.67 6.30
N VAL A 64 1.12 0.93 5.77
CA VAL A 64 0.93 1.61 4.47
C VAL A 64 1.18 3.12 4.57
N SER A 65 1.28 3.66 5.79
CA SER A 65 1.57 5.08 6.01
C SER A 65 3.04 5.42 5.79
N SER A 66 3.95 4.45 5.85
CA SER A 66 5.39 4.63 5.64
C SER A 66 5.79 4.47 4.16
N LYS A 67 7.01 4.89 3.84
CA LYS A 67 7.56 4.75 2.49
C LYS A 67 7.77 3.26 2.18
N LEU A 68 7.04 2.77 1.18
CA LEU A 68 7.14 1.39 0.75
C LEU A 68 8.38 1.19 -0.15
N PRO A 69 9.28 0.23 0.16
CA PRO A 69 10.45 -0.02 -0.67
C PRO A 69 10.06 -0.60 -2.02
N LYS A 70 10.79 -0.25 -3.08
CA LYS A 70 10.57 -0.82 -4.43
C LYS A 70 11.41 -2.06 -4.70
N HIS A 71 12.45 -2.27 -3.89
CA HIS A 71 13.34 -3.41 -3.97
C HIS A 71 13.91 -3.72 -2.59
N VAL A 72 14.32 -4.96 -2.40
CA VAL A 72 15.03 -5.48 -1.23
C VAL A 72 16.34 -6.09 -1.72
N VAL A 73 17.42 -5.90 -0.96
CA VAL A 73 18.71 -6.53 -1.25
C VAL A 73 18.96 -7.59 -0.17
N ILE A 74 19.30 -8.80 -0.60
CA ILE A 74 19.53 -9.94 0.28
C ILE A 74 20.91 -10.50 -0.03
N MET A 75 21.68 -10.78 1.01
CA MET A 75 22.97 -11.45 0.86
C MET A 75 22.72 -12.96 0.76
N MET A 76 23.15 -13.54 -0.34
CA MET A 76 23.05 -14.97 -0.62
C MET A 76 24.45 -15.57 -0.62
N PRO A 77 24.64 -16.79 -0.08
CA PRO A 77 25.92 -17.48 -0.21
C PRO A 77 26.24 -17.72 -1.69
N ASN A 78 27.50 -17.50 -2.07
CA ASN A 78 28.04 -17.78 -3.39
C ASN A 78 28.68 -19.16 -3.41
N GLU A 79 28.76 -19.75 -4.59
CA GLU A 79 29.41 -21.05 -4.79
C GLU A 79 30.91 -21.05 -4.48
N LEU A 80 31.51 -19.85 -4.40
CA LEU A 80 32.91 -19.62 -4.00
C LEU A 80 33.09 -19.41 -2.48
N GLY A 81 32.05 -19.63 -1.65
CA GLY A 81 32.12 -19.47 -0.19
C GLY A 81 32.07 -18.02 0.31
N GLY A 82 31.79 -17.06 -0.57
CA GLY A 82 31.50 -15.66 -0.21
C GLY A 82 30.00 -15.36 -0.17
N GLU A 83 29.62 -14.09 -0.08
CA GLU A 83 28.22 -13.64 -0.19
C GLU A 83 28.03 -12.76 -1.44
N SER A 84 26.92 -12.91 -2.17
CA SER A 84 26.49 -11.97 -3.21
C SER A 84 25.20 -11.26 -2.83
N ALA A 85 25.12 -10.00 -3.22
CA ALA A 85 23.89 -9.23 -3.12
C ALA A 85 22.92 -9.64 -4.24
N CYS A 86 21.76 -10.19 -3.86
CA CYS A 86 20.62 -10.42 -4.73
C CYS A 86 19.61 -9.29 -4.56
N LYS A 87 19.34 -8.55 -5.64
CA LYS A 87 18.28 -7.52 -5.67
C LYS A 87 16.95 -8.13 -6.09
N VAL A 88 15.96 -8.03 -5.21
CA VAL A 88 14.58 -8.44 -5.44
C VAL A 88 13.71 -7.19 -5.57
N ASP A 89 13.17 -6.94 -6.75
CA ASP A 89 12.15 -5.92 -6.96
C ASP A 89 10.80 -6.37 -6.40
N VAL A 90 10.05 -5.39 -5.92
CA VAL A 90 8.78 -5.58 -5.22
C VAL A 90 7.70 -4.80 -5.92
N GLU A 91 6.65 -5.51 -6.32
CA GLU A 91 5.43 -4.94 -6.87
C GLU A 91 4.26 -5.13 -5.90
N TYR A 92 3.48 -4.06 -5.73
CA TYR A 92 2.31 -4.03 -4.88
C TYR A 92 1.06 -4.18 -5.74
N GLU A 93 0.32 -5.27 -5.55
CA GLU A 93 -0.87 -5.53 -6.38
C GLU A 93 -2.07 -4.71 -5.93
N TRP A 94 -2.20 -4.50 -4.62
CA TRP A 94 -3.25 -3.66 -4.08
C TRP A 94 -2.78 -2.91 -2.83
N LEU A 95 -2.87 -1.59 -2.86
CA LEU A 95 -2.65 -0.74 -1.71
C LEU A 95 -3.94 0.04 -1.46
N PRO A 96 -4.46 0.06 -0.22
CA PRO A 96 -5.63 0.86 0.08
C PRO A 96 -5.31 2.35 -0.13
N PRO A 97 -6.27 3.15 -0.63
CA PRO A 97 -6.07 4.58 -0.82
C PRO A 97 -5.81 5.26 0.52
N LYS A 98 -4.85 6.18 0.53
CA LYS A 98 -4.55 7.03 1.67
C LYS A 98 -5.18 8.40 1.45
N CYS A 99 -6.03 8.83 2.37
CA CYS A 99 -6.64 10.14 2.31
C CYS A 99 -5.63 11.20 2.75
N THR A 100 -5.36 12.21 1.91
CA THR A 100 -4.48 13.32 2.29
C THR A 100 -5.16 14.32 3.23
N GLY A 101 -6.49 14.36 3.26
CA GLY A 101 -7.26 15.29 4.10
C GLY A 101 -7.33 14.88 5.57
N CYS A 102 -7.39 13.57 5.87
CA CYS A 102 -7.52 13.08 7.24
C CYS A 102 -6.45 12.06 7.65
N SER A 103 -5.50 11.75 6.75
CA SER A 103 -4.42 10.77 6.96
C SER A 103 -4.87 9.33 7.26
N SER A 104 -6.17 9.01 7.11
CA SER A 104 -6.68 7.65 7.27
C SER A 104 -6.56 6.83 5.98
N ILE A 105 -6.59 5.50 6.15
CA ILE A 105 -6.49 4.53 5.07
C ILE A 105 -7.88 3.98 4.77
N GLY A 106 -8.24 3.87 3.48
CA GLY A 106 -9.48 3.23 3.05
C GLY A 106 -10.39 4.11 2.19
N HIS A 107 -10.07 5.40 1.99
CA HIS A 107 -10.79 6.27 1.07
C HIS A 107 -9.86 7.31 0.41
N SER A 108 -10.28 7.85 -0.73
CA SER A 108 -9.60 8.96 -1.40
C SER A 108 -9.96 10.29 -0.76
N THR A 109 -9.14 11.33 -0.96
CA THR A 109 -9.41 12.69 -0.45
C THR A 109 -10.77 13.25 -0.86
N LYS A 110 -11.29 12.85 -2.03
CA LYS A 110 -12.63 13.25 -2.52
C LYS A 110 -13.78 12.65 -1.71
N GLU A 111 -13.56 11.49 -1.11
CA GLU A 111 -14.54 10.71 -0.35
C GLU A 111 -14.32 10.87 1.16
N CYS A 112 -13.55 11.89 1.54
CA CYS A 112 -13.19 12.10 2.93
C CYS A 112 -14.40 12.59 3.74
N PRO A 113 -14.81 11.89 4.82
CA PRO A 113 -15.94 12.31 5.65
C PRO A 113 -15.67 13.62 6.40
N LEU A 114 -14.40 14.01 6.53
CA LEU A 114 -13.96 15.29 7.10
C LEU A 114 -13.92 16.41 6.05
N SER A 115 -13.96 16.10 4.75
CA SER A 115 -14.16 17.06 3.66
C SER A 115 -15.66 17.36 3.54
N LYS A 116 -16.25 18.00 4.55
CA LYS A 116 -17.59 18.56 4.37
C LYS A 116 -17.47 19.80 3.49
N PRO A 117 -18.22 19.94 2.38
CA PRO A 117 -18.40 21.24 1.76
C PRO A 117 -19.08 22.14 2.79
N THR A 118 -18.47 23.28 3.08
CA THR A 118 -19.13 24.36 3.82
C THR A 118 -20.39 24.70 3.02
N LYS A 119 -21.56 24.22 3.47
CA LYS A 119 -22.82 24.79 3.00
C LYS A 119 -22.70 26.30 3.26
N PRO A 120 -22.85 27.19 2.27
CA PRO A 120 -22.93 28.61 2.59
C PRO A 120 -24.07 28.75 3.59
N ALA A 121 -23.81 29.46 4.68
CA ALA A 121 -24.81 29.69 5.72
C ALA A 121 -26.07 30.21 5.04
N VAL A 122 -27.15 29.42 5.08
CA VAL A 122 -28.44 29.85 4.56
C VAL A 122 -28.85 31.04 5.43
N ALA A 123 -28.83 32.25 4.87
CA ALA A 123 -29.31 33.44 5.54
C ALA A 123 -30.81 33.28 5.78
N ILE A 124 -31.18 32.96 7.03
CA ILE A 124 -32.59 32.95 7.45
C ILE A 124 -33.04 34.40 7.49
N TYR A 125 -33.85 34.82 6.52
CA TYR A 125 -34.49 36.13 6.57
C TYR A 125 -35.56 36.13 7.66
N VAL A 126 -35.21 36.66 8.83
CA VAL A 126 -36.19 36.92 9.90
C VAL A 126 -37.00 38.15 9.47
N ARG A 127 -38.30 37.94 9.16
CA ARG A 127 -39.23 39.05 8.96
C ARG A 127 -39.26 39.89 10.23
N LYS A 128 -38.82 41.16 10.13
CA LYS A 128 -38.95 42.13 11.22
C LYS A 128 -40.44 42.21 11.62
N PRO A 129 -40.80 41.96 12.89
CA PRO A 129 -42.16 42.18 13.36
C PRO A 129 -42.53 43.65 13.15
N LEU A 130 -43.64 43.91 12.48
CA LEU A 130 -44.20 45.26 12.38
C LEU A 130 -44.65 45.66 13.79
N LEU A 131 -43.95 46.64 14.38
CA LEU A 131 -44.37 47.22 15.65
C LEU A 131 -45.78 47.81 15.48
N PRO A 132 -46.71 47.55 16.41
CA PRO A 132 -48.05 48.12 16.33
C PRO A 132 -47.96 49.64 16.51
N HIS A 133 -48.49 50.37 15.52
CA HIS A 133 -48.70 51.81 15.64
C HIS A 133 -49.62 52.08 16.84
N ARG A 134 -49.07 52.72 17.88
CA ARG A 134 -49.85 53.26 19.00
C ARG A 134 -50.86 54.26 18.44
N ARG A 135 -52.14 53.87 18.38
CA ARG A 135 -53.24 54.82 18.18
C ARG A 135 -53.39 55.62 19.48
N HIS A 136 -53.02 56.89 19.43
CA HIS A 136 -53.38 57.85 20.47
C HIS A 136 -54.90 58.01 20.46
N ARG A 137 -55.54 57.63 21.56
CA ARG A 137 -56.96 57.91 21.82
C ARG A 137 -57.03 59.35 22.35
N LYS A 138 -57.65 60.24 21.57
CA LYS A 138 -58.14 61.53 22.05
C LYS A 138 -59.35 61.33 22.95
#